data_AF-A0A3B9VF47-F1
#
_entry.id   AF-A0A3B9VF47-F1
#
_cell.length_a   1.000
_cell.length_b   1.000
_cell.length_c   1.000
_cell.angle_alpha   90.00
_cell.angle_beta   90.00
_cell.angle_gamma   90.00
#
_symmetry.space_group_name_H-M   'P 1'
#
loop_
_entity.id
_entity.type
_entity.pdbx_description
1 polymer ?
#
loop_
_entity_poly.entity_id
_entity_poly.type
_entity_poly.pdbx_seq_one_letter_code
_entity_poly.pdbx_strand_id
1 'polypeptide(L)'
;MIKTNKGAMFGLDARIALAIFGVLSVISGAALYSAIQDSNATAFITEMNEVGKAYESYLLDTGQDLPRQAVSGTYFQHRETAKLVSSSANGWKGPYLSYEISSAVPKFLSHPSYGNIGIVSTSTKEWGDGHATGNWYSAAALCSPTIQCYLWIQFSSLDTNHEKIIDAKIDNGDGAYKGDFRWYTPSTTKTYMLKYIPIDY
;
A
#
# COMPACT_ATOMS: atom_id res chain seq x y z
N MET A 1 -44.04 -26.72 -58.09
CA MET A 1 -42.87 -27.15 -57.31
C MET A 1 -42.33 -25.94 -56.56
N ILE A 2 -42.60 -25.83 -55.25
CA ILE A 2 -42.25 -24.65 -54.45
C ILE A 2 -40.83 -24.85 -53.89
N LYS A 3 -39.85 -24.05 -54.37
CA LYS A 3 -38.50 -23.98 -53.80
C LYS A 3 -38.55 -23.12 -52.54
N THR A 4 -38.34 -23.71 -51.36
CA THR A 4 -38.10 -22.97 -50.12
C THR A 4 -36.60 -22.73 -49.97
N ASN A 5 -36.16 -21.47 -50.04
CA ASN A 5 -34.78 -21.07 -49.79
C ASN A 5 -34.45 -21.17 -48.29
N LYS A 6 -34.22 -22.40 -47.78
CA LYS A 6 -33.87 -22.68 -46.37
C LYS A 6 -32.40 -22.41 -45.99
N GLY A 7 -31.70 -21.54 -46.73
CA GLY A 7 -30.25 -21.33 -46.55
C GLY A 7 -29.81 -19.94 -46.07
N ALA A 8 -30.69 -18.94 -46.05
CA ALA A 8 -30.28 -17.55 -45.82
C ALA A 8 -30.49 -17.04 -44.37
N MET A 9 -31.18 -17.81 -43.52
CA MET A 9 -31.59 -17.35 -42.18
C MET A 9 -30.55 -17.64 -41.07
N PHE A 10 -29.57 -18.53 -41.33
CA PHE A 10 -28.47 -18.80 -40.40
C PHE A 10 -27.31 -17.79 -40.49
N GLY A 11 -27.27 -16.93 -41.51
CA GLY A 11 -26.17 -15.97 -41.70
C GLY A 11 -26.38 -14.62 -41.01
N LEU A 12 -27.63 -14.15 -40.97
CA LEU A 12 -27.97 -12.86 -40.36
C LEU A 12 -27.93 -12.95 -38.83
N ASP A 13 -28.59 -13.97 -38.27
CA ASP A 13 -28.70 -14.14 -36.82
C ASP A 13 -27.35 -14.55 -36.18
N ALA A 14 -26.52 -15.35 -36.88
CA ALA A 14 -25.19 -15.69 -36.40
C ALA A 14 -24.24 -14.48 -36.30
N ARG A 15 -24.39 -13.47 -37.17
CA ARG A 15 -23.59 -12.22 -37.09
C ARG A 15 -24.05 -11.34 -35.93
N ILE A 16 -25.36 -11.26 -35.71
CA ILE A 16 -25.92 -10.52 -34.57
C ILE A 16 -25.50 -11.21 -33.26
N ALA A 17 -25.61 -12.54 -33.18
CA ALA A 17 -25.15 -13.30 -32.03
C ALA A 17 -23.65 -13.14 -31.78
N LEU A 18 -22.80 -13.22 -32.81
CA LEU A 18 -21.37 -13.00 -32.69
C LEU A 18 -21.04 -11.56 -32.23
N ALA A 19 -21.77 -10.57 -32.72
CA ALA A 19 -21.62 -9.18 -32.28
C ALA A 19 -21.99 -9.01 -30.80
N ILE A 20 -23.08 -9.64 -30.34
CA ILE A 20 -23.49 -9.63 -28.94
C ILE A 20 -22.44 -10.33 -28.06
N PHE A 21 -21.98 -11.52 -28.44
CA PHE A 21 -20.92 -12.23 -27.69
C PHE A 21 -19.60 -11.45 -27.69
N GLY A 22 -19.26 -10.80 -28.81
CA GLY A 22 -18.12 -9.90 -28.90
C GLY A 22 -18.21 -8.77 -27.88
N VAL A 23 -19.33 -8.04 -27.86
CA VAL A 23 -19.54 -6.93 -26.91
C VAL A 23 -19.58 -7.42 -25.45
N LEU A 24 -20.29 -8.51 -25.16
CA LEU A 24 -20.38 -9.07 -23.80
C LEU A 24 -19.01 -9.54 -23.30
N SER A 25 -18.16 -10.10 -24.17
CA SER A 25 -16.80 -10.52 -23.79
C SER A 25 -15.91 -9.34 -23.43
N VAL A 26 -16.00 -8.21 -24.15
CA VAL A 26 -15.24 -6.99 -23.84
C VAL A 26 -15.70 -6.37 -22.53
N ILE A 27 -17.02 -6.28 -22.31
CA ILE A 27 -17.58 -5.75 -21.06
C ILE A 27 -17.15 -6.62 -19.88
N SER A 28 -17.28 -7.94 -20.02
CA SER A 28 -16.90 -8.89 -18.98
C SER A 28 -15.40 -8.83 -18.69
N GLY A 29 -14.57 -8.66 -19.72
CA GLY A 29 -13.11 -8.51 -19.57
C GLY A 29 -12.73 -7.26 -18.79
N ALA A 30 -13.34 -6.11 -19.12
CA ALA A 30 -13.08 -4.85 -18.41
C ALA A 30 -13.55 -4.92 -16.94
N ALA A 31 -14.74 -5.49 -16.69
CA ALA A 31 -15.25 -5.68 -15.35
C ALA A 31 -14.37 -6.64 -14.52
N LEU A 32 -13.92 -7.75 -15.12
CA LEU A 32 -13.03 -8.69 -14.47
C LEU A 32 -11.68 -8.06 -14.13
N TYR A 33 -11.08 -7.31 -15.05
CA TYR A 33 -9.82 -6.61 -14.80
C TYR A 33 -9.95 -5.57 -13.68
N SER A 34 -11.05 -4.82 -13.66
CA SER A 34 -11.34 -3.87 -12.57
C SER A 34 -11.50 -4.58 -11.23
N ALA A 35 -12.22 -5.70 -11.19
CA ALA A 35 -12.41 -6.48 -9.97
C ALA A 35 -11.09 -7.05 -9.42
N ILE A 36 -10.18 -7.48 -10.31
CA ILE A 36 -8.84 -7.95 -9.92
C ILE A 36 -8.02 -6.82 -9.29
N GLN A 37 -7.99 -5.64 -9.90
CA GLN A 37 -7.28 -4.48 -9.34
C GLN A 37 -7.85 -4.08 -7.98
N ASP A 38 -9.18 -4.07 -7.84
CA ASP A 38 -9.86 -3.77 -6.58
C ASP A 38 -9.52 -4.76 -5.47
N SER A 39 -9.48 -6.05 -5.81
CA SER A 39 -9.07 -7.13 -4.91
C SER A 39 -7.61 -6.98 -4.48
N ASN A 40 -6.70 -6.66 -5.42
CA ASN A 40 -5.28 -6.46 -5.13
C ASN A 40 -5.05 -5.24 -4.24
N ALA A 41 -5.75 -4.13 -4.50
CA ALA A 41 -5.71 -2.94 -3.66
C ALA A 41 -6.19 -3.26 -2.24
N THR A 42 -7.32 -3.98 -2.11
CA THR A 42 -7.87 -4.37 -0.80
C THR A 42 -6.93 -5.30 -0.03
N ALA A 43 -6.33 -6.28 -0.72
CA ALA A 43 -5.32 -7.14 -0.13
C ALA A 43 -4.12 -6.34 0.39
N PHE A 44 -3.60 -5.41 -0.43
CA PHE A 44 -2.48 -4.56 -0.03
C PHE A 44 -2.79 -3.68 1.19
N ILE A 45 -3.97 -3.04 1.22
CA ILE A 45 -4.44 -2.26 2.39
C ILE A 45 -4.52 -3.16 3.63
N THR A 46 -4.96 -4.41 3.46
CA THR A 46 -5.02 -5.39 4.56
C THR A 46 -3.62 -5.66 5.10
N GLU A 47 -2.62 -5.93 4.24
CA GLU A 47 -1.23 -6.12 4.65
C GLU A 47 -0.69 -4.90 5.43
N MET A 48 -0.95 -3.67 4.98
CA MET A 48 -0.53 -2.46 5.70
C MET A 48 -1.16 -2.38 7.10
N ASN A 49 -2.43 -2.73 7.23
CA ASN A 49 -3.11 -2.76 8.52
C ASN A 49 -2.59 -3.87 9.44
N GLU A 50 -2.25 -5.05 8.91
CA GLU A 50 -1.66 -6.13 9.71
C GLU A 50 -0.30 -5.73 10.31
N VAL A 51 0.52 -4.98 9.56
CA VAL A 51 1.77 -4.41 10.11
C VAL A 51 1.48 -3.43 11.26
N GLY A 52 0.44 -2.61 11.14
CA GLY A 52 0.00 -1.72 12.21
C GLY A 52 -0.47 -2.47 13.47
N LYS A 53 -1.31 -3.51 13.29
CA LYS A 53 -1.76 -4.37 14.40
C LYS A 53 -0.60 -5.11 15.08
N ALA A 54 0.40 -5.53 14.30
CA ALA A 54 1.61 -6.13 14.83
C ALA A 54 2.40 -5.15 15.72
N TYR A 55 2.49 -3.88 15.30
CA TYR A 55 3.07 -2.83 16.13
C TYR A 55 2.29 -2.63 17.45
N GLU A 56 0.97 -2.55 17.40
CA GLU A 56 0.16 -2.43 18.63
C GLU A 56 0.34 -3.63 19.55
N SER A 57 0.37 -4.83 19.00
CA SER A 57 0.59 -6.06 19.77
C SER A 57 1.95 -6.05 20.47
N TYR A 58 3.00 -5.60 19.77
CA TYR A 58 4.33 -5.40 20.37
C TYR A 58 4.27 -4.39 21.53
N LEU A 59 3.62 -3.25 21.33
CA LEU A 59 3.50 -2.20 22.35
C LEU A 59 2.71 -2.68 23.57
N LEU A 60 1.63 -3.42 23.36
CA LEU A 60 0.80 -3.98 24.43
C LEU A 60 1.53 -5.05 25.25
N ASP A 61 2.33 -5.90 24.60
CA ASP A 61 3.06 -6.99 25.27
C ASP A 61 4.31 -6.50 26.02
N THR A 62 5.04 -5.55 25.44
CA THR A 62 6.33 -5.09 25.99
C THR A 62 6.21 -3.81 26.82
N GLY A 63 5.13 -3.04 26.63
CA GLY A 63 4.96 -1.70 27.22
C GLY A 63 5.93 -0.66 26.64
N GLN A 64 6.63 -0.97 25.55
CA GLN A 64 7.67 -0.12 24.96
C GLN A 64 7.38 0.14 23.48
N ASP A 65 7.65 1.37 23.00
CA ASP A 65 7.68 1.66 21.57
C ASP A 65 8.82 0.88 20.91
N LEU A 66 8.69 0.60 19.62
CA LEU A 66 9.80 0.08 18.83
C LEU A 66 10.98 1.05 18.92
N PRO A 67 12.22 0.54 19.04
CA PRO A 67 13.38 1.42 19.04
C PRO A 67 13.48 2.14 17.70
N ARG A 68 13.90 3.42 17.74
CA ARG A 68 14.29 4.16 16.54
C ARG A 68 15.63 3.63 16.03
N GLN A 69 15.83 3.69 14.72
CA GLN A 69 17.11 3.30 14.14
C GLN A 69 18.20 4.27 14.60
N ALA A 70 19.30 3.74 15.14
CA ALA A 70 20.42 4.50 15.68
C ALA A 70 21.37 5.06 14.58
N VAL A 71 20.80 5.65 13.54
CA VAL A 71 21.51 6.20 12.38
C VAL A 71 21.21 7.67 12.23
N SER A 72 22.22 8.45 11.83
CA SER A 72 22.06 9.88 11.54
C SER A 72 21.25 10.10 10.25
N GLY A 73 20.61 11.25 10.14
CA GLY A 73 19.82 11.64 8.97
C GLY A 73 18.38 11.14 9.02
N THR A 74 17.80 10.85 7.84
CA THR A 74 16.37 10.54 7.66
C THR A 74 15.97 9.19 8.27
N TYR A 75 16.91 8.27 8.41
CA TYR A 75 16.68 6.95 9.02
C TYR A 75 16.33 7.01 10.52
N PHE A 76 16.67 8.08 11.23
CA PHE A 76 16.29 8.24 12.64
C PHE A 76 14.77 8.25 12.87
N GLN A 77 13.99 8.61 11.85
CA GLN A 77 12.53 8.59 11.93
C GLN A 77 11.95 7.17 11.80
N HIS A 78 12.74 6.20 11.32
CA HIS A 78 12.30 4.82 11.20
C HIS A 78 12.39 4.09 12.53
N ARG A 79 11.41 3.22 12.76
CA ARG A 79 11.41 2.20 13.79
C ARG A 79 12.11 0.94 13.29
N GLU A 80 12.74 0.20 14.20
CA GLU A 80 13.30 -1.12 13.90
C GLU A 80 12.18 -2.16 13.73
N THR A 81 11.54 -2.14 12.56
CA THR A 81 10.38 -2.99 12.23
C THR A 81 10.72 -4.49 12.30
N ALA A 82 11.99 -4.85 12.13
CA ALA A 82 12.49 -6.22 12.36
C ALA A 82 12.18 -6.77 13.76
N LYS A 83 12.01 -5.90 14.78
CA LYS A 83 11.64 -6.31 16.14
C LYS A 83 10.22 -6.88 16.26
N LEU A 84 9.37 -6.69 15.26
CA LEU A 84 8.06 -7.34 15.21
C LEU A 84 8.17 -8.85 14.98
N VAL A 85 9.27 -9.31 14.37
CA VAL A 85 9.52 -10.72 14.08
C VAL A 85 10.60 -11.31 15.00
N SER A 86 11.59 -10.52 15.41
CA SER A 86 12.65 -10.96 16.31
C SER A 86 13.03 -9.89 17.33
N SER A 87 12.63 -10.08 18.59
CA SER A 87 12.91 -9.15 19.68
C SER A 87 13.38 -9.88 20.94
N SER A 88 14.20 -9.18 21.73
CA SER A 88 14.62 -9.59 23.07
C SER A 88 14.02 -8.70 24.16
N ALA A 89 13.00 -7.91 23.81
CA ALA A 89 12.29 -7.05 24.76
C ALA A 89 11.57 -7.91 25.80
N ASN A 90 11.56 -7.45 27.05
CA ASN A 90 10.87 -8.15 28.11
C ASN A 90 9.36 -8.21 27.81
N GLY A 91 8.74 -9.36 28.06
CA GLY A 91 7.31 -9.57 27.79
C GLY A 91 6.93 -9.84 26.33
N TRP A 92 7.88 -9.81 25.39
CA TRP A 92 7.60 -10.08 23.97
C TRP A 92 7.03 -11.49 23.74
N LYS A 93 5.92 -11.57 22.98
CA LYS A 93 5.22 -12.83 22.64
C LYS A 93 5.15 -13.11 21.14
N GLY A 94 5.92 -12.37 20.34
CA GLY A 94 5.97 -12.55 18.89
C GLY A 94 6.59 -13.89 18.47
N PRO A 95 6.80 -14.10 17.17
CA PRO A 95 6.66 -13.13 16.09
C PRO A 95 5.21 -12.69 15.85
N TYR A 96 5.01 -11.40 15.56
CA TYR A 96 3.68 -10.84 15.23
C TYR A 96 3.38 -10.87 13.73
N LEU A 97 4.40 -11.09 12.89
CA LEU A 97 4.31 -11.17 11.44
C LEU A 97 5.15 -12.35 10.94
N SER A 98 4.75 -12.93 9.82
CA SER A 98 5.45 -14.05 9.17
C SER A 98 6.34 -13.60 8.00
N TYR A 99 6.93 -12.41 8.10
CA TYR A 99 7.85 -11.87 7.09
C TYR A 99 9.30 -12.10 7.49
N GLU A 100 10.18 -12.14 6.49
CA GLU A 100 11.62 -12.22 6.71
C GLU A 100 12.22 -10.85 7.05
N ILE A 101 13.33 -10.85 7.76
CA ILE A 101 14.14 -9.62 7.94
C ILE A 101 14.84 -9.30 6.61
N SER A 102 14.79 -8.04 6.19
CA SER A 102 15.42 -7.62 4.93
C SER A 102 16.94 -7.79 4.98
N SER A 103 17.49 -8.53 4.02
CA SER A 103 18.95 -8.70 3.88
C SER A 103 19.65 -7.42 3.44
N ALA A 104 18.96 -6.56 2.70
CA ALA A 104 19.47 -5.27 2.25
C ALA A 104 19.43 -4.22 3.36
N VAL A 105 18.39 -4.25 4.21
CA VAL A 105 18.22 -3.30 5.31
C VAL A 105 17.77 -4.05 6.58
N PRO A 106 18.70 -4.57 7.41
CA PRO A 106 18.41 -5.51 8.52
C PRO A 106 17.46 -5.00 9.62
N LYS A 107 17.04 -3.74 9.58
CA LYS A 107 16.08 -3.14 10.50
C LYS A 107 14.64 -3.11 9.97
N PHE A 108 14.45 -3.51 8.71
CA PHE A 108 13.17 -3.58 8.00
C PHE A 108 12.77 -5.04 7.81
N LEU A 109 11.50 -5.27 7.52
CA LEU A 109 11.02 -6.56 7.05
C LEU A 109 11.01 -6.57 5.52
N SER A 110 11.04 -7.74 4.92
CA SER A 110 10.94 -7.95 3.48
C SER A 110 9.62 -8.66 3.17
N HIS A 111 8.76 -7.97 2.43
CA HIS A 111 7.56 -8.56 1.87
C HIS A 111 7.91 -9.35 0.60
N PRO A 112 7.38 -10.57 0.40
CA PRO A 112 7.67 -11.37 -0.78
C PRO A 112 7.28 -10.69 -2.11
N SER A 113 6.27 -9.83 -2.07
CA SER A 113 5.70 -9.19 -3.28
C SER A 113 5.87 -7.67 -3.32
N TYR A 114 6.17 -7.02 -2.19
CA TYR A 114 5.99 -5.56 -2.02
C TYR A 114 7.23 -4.87 -1.45
N GLY A 115 8.39 -5.53 -1.53
CA GLY A 115 9.68 -4.97 -1.12
C GLY A 115 9.79 -4.76 0.40
N ASN A 116 10.50 -3.71 0.83
CA ASN A 116 10.78 -3.54 2.27
C ASN A 116 9.59 -2.87 2.98
N ILE A 117 9.28 -3.41 4.16
CA ILE A 117 8.28 -2.89 5.09
C ILE A 117 9.01 -2.14 6.20
N GLY A 118 8.60 -0.89 6.42
CA GLY A 118 9.08 -0.05 7.52
C GLY A 118 7.93 0.60 8.26
N ILE A 119 8.23 1.09 9.46
CA ILE A 119 7.36 1.99 10.21
C ILE A 119 8.15 3.27 10.45
N VAL A 120 7.55 4.41 10.16
CA VAL A 120 8.24 5.71 10.21
C VAL A 120 7.40 6.77 10.91
N SER A 121 8.05 7.66 11.65
CA SER A 121 7.43 8.84 12.25
C SER A 121 7.48 10.02 11.28
N THR A 122 6.33 10.55 10.89
CA THR A 122 6.27 11.80 10.12
C THR A 122 5.00 12.59 10.45
N SER A 123 4.99 13.87 10.08
CA SER A 123 3.89 14.78 10.36
C SER A 123 2.76 14.66 9.33
N THR A 124 1.67 15.39 9.57
CA THR A 124 0.53 15.52 8.65
C THR A 124 0.73 16.56 7.55
N LYS A 125 1.83 17.33 7.57
CA LYS A 125 2.14 18.32 6.53
C LYS A 125 2.17 17.68 5.16
N GLU A 126 1.81 18.42 4.12
CA GLU A 126 1.68 17.87 2.76
C GLU A 126 3.05 17.48 2.17
N TRP A 127 3.13 16.25 1.65
CA TRP A 127 4.32 15.69 1.00
C TRP A 127 3.91 14.49 0.14
N GLY A 128 4.53 14.31 -1.01
CA GLY A 128 4.21 13.24 -1.95
C GLY A 128 4.47 13.67 -3.39
N ASP A 129 4.17 12.78 -4.34
CA ASP A 129 4.30 13.07 -5.77
C ASP A 129 3.44 14.29 -6.16
N GLY A 130 4.05 15.23 -6.92
CA GLY A 130 3.36 16.44 -7.37
C GLY A 130 3.29 17.59 -6.35
N HIS A 131 3.78 17.42 -5.12
CA HIS A 131 3.92 18.49 -4.13
C HIS A 131 5.34 19.03 -4.05
N ALA A 132 5.52 20.31 -3.68
CA ALA A 132 6.84 20.97 -3.59
C ALA A 132 7.80 20.27 -2.61
N THR A 133 7.26 19.70 -1.54
CA THR A 133 8.00 18.92 -0.53
C THR A 133 8.52 17.58 -1.08
N GLY A 134 7.81 16.97 -2.04
CA GLY A 134 8.19 15.74 -2.76
C GLY A 134 8.23 14.44 -1.94
N ASN A 135 8.61 14.47 -0.67
CA ASN A 135 8.76 13.28 0.18
C ASN A 135 8.64 13.60 1.69
N TRP A 136 8.42 12.55 2.48
CA TRP A 136 8.15 12.65 3.93
C TRP A 136 9.37 13.02 4.77
N TYR A 137 10.59 12.86 4.26
CA TYR A 137 11.83 13.05 5.04
C TYR A 137 12.46 14.44 4.86
N SER A 138 11.80 15.31 4.10
CA SER A 138 12.13 16.71 3.99
C SER A 138 11.86 17.45 5.31
N ALA A 139 12.64 18.51 5.59
CA ALA A 139 12.47 19.30 6.82
C ALA A 139 11.05 19.86 7.02
N ALA A 140 10.30 20.09 5.94
CA ALA A 140 8.93 20.58 5.98
C ALA A 140 7.89 19.52 6.38
N ALA A 141 8.22 18.23 6.24
CA ALA A 141 7.37 17.10 6.60
C ALA A 141 7.76 16.44 7.94
N LEU A 142 8.95 16.74 8.46
CA LEU A 142 9.43 16.16 9.71
C LEU A 142 8.57 16.56 10.92
N CYS A 143 8.64 15.69 11.93
CA CYS A 143 8.02 15.93 13.22
C CYS A 143 8.64 17.13 13.97
N SER A 144 7.79 17.87 14.68
CA SER A 144 8.20 18.94 15.58
C SER A 144 7.23 19.05 16.76
N PRO A 145 7.62 19.66 17.89
CA PRO A 145 6.73 19.85 19.05
C PRO A 145 5.44 20.63 18.75
N THR A 146 5.37 21.32 17.61
CA THR A 146 4.21 22.13 17.19
C THR A 146 3.33 21.44 16.15
N ILE A 147 3.72 20.26 15.68
CA ILE A 147 3.01 19.54 14.62
C ILE A 147 2.73 18.11 15.08
N GLN A 148 1.46 17.73 15.08
CA GLN A 148 1.05 16.37 15.40
C GLN A 148 1.74 15.37 14.47
N CYS A 149 2.37 14.37 15.08
CA CYS A 149 3.01 13.27 14.37
C CYS A 149 2.23 11.99 14.48
N TYR A 150 2.48 11.14 13.48
CA TYR A 150 1.89 9.82 13.38
C TYR A 150 2.98 8.80 13.04
N LEU A 151 2.74 7.55 13.40
CA LEU A 151 3.39 6.44 12.72
C LEU A 151 2.70 6.19 11.40
N TRP A 152 3.53 5.96 10.39
CA TRP A 152 3.12 5.60 9.06
C TRP A 152 3.69 4.22 8.71
N ILE A 153 2.82 3.34 8.23
CA ILE A 153 3.22 2.03 7.72
C ILE A 153 3.71 2.24 6.30
N GLN A 154 4.96 1.90 6.05
CA GLN A 154 5.63 2.12 4.78
C GLN A 154 5.90 0.80 4.08
N PHE A 155 5.54 0.74 2.80
CA PHE A 155 6.00 -0.29 1.87
C PHE A 155 6.80 0.38 0.76
N SER A 156 7.98 -0.13 0.50
CA SER A 156 8.92 0.43 -0.49
C SER A 156 9.15 -0.55 -1.63
N SER A 157 9.33 0.00 -2.83
CA SER A 157 9.61 -0.76 -4.06
C SER A 157 8.41 -1.44 -4.70
N LEU A 158 7.30 -0.71 -4.81
CA LEU A 158 6.14 -1.17 -5.58
C LEU A 158 6.19 -0.61 -7.01
N ASP A 159 6.08 -1.50 -7.99
CA ASP A 159 5.95 -1.20 -9.42
C ASP A 159 4.47 -1.17 -9.87
N THR A 160 3.54 -1.20 -8.92
CA THR A 160 2.11 -1.30 -9.21
C THR A 160 1.47 0.07 -9.37
N ASN A 161 0.73 0.29 -10.46
CA ASN A 161 -0.07 1.50 -10.71
C ASN A 161 -1.42 1.49 -9.97
N HIS A 162 -1.47 0.95 -8.75
CA HIS A 162 -2.71 0.81 -7.98
C HIS A 162 -2.95 1.97 -7.01
N GLU A 163 -2.04 2.95 -6.94
CA GLU A 163 -2.08 4.02 -5.95
C GLU A 163 -3.40 4.78 -5.96
N LYS A 164 -3.95 5.08 -7.15
CA LYS A 164 -5.22 5.81 -7.28
C LYS A 164 -6.42 5.02 -6.78
N ILE A 165 -6.39 3.69 -6.91
CA ILE A 165 -7.46 2.81 -6.43
C ILE A 165 -7.38 2.71 -4.91
N ILE A 166 -6.18 2.61 -4.37
CA ILE A 166 -5.93 2.56 -2.93
C ILE A 166 -6.33 3.89 -2.27
N ASP A 167 -5.88 5.02 -2.83
CA ASP A 167 -6.24 6.40 -2.46
C ASP A 167 -7.76 6.59 -2.46
N ALA A 168 -8.45 6.21 -3.55
CA ALA A 168 -9.91 6.26 -3.61
C ALA A 168 -10.61 5.45 -2.51
N LYS A 169 -10.02 4.33 -2.06
CA LYS A 169 -10.58 3.49 -0.98
C LYS A 169 -10.31 4.04 0.41
N ILE A 170 -9.23 4.80 0.62
CA ILE A 170 -8.79 5.26 1.95
C ILE A 170 -9.27 6.69 2.24
N ASP A 171 -9.07 7.62 1.31
CA ASP A 171 -9.27 9.05 1.54
C ASP A 171 -9.92 9.77 0.34
N ASN A 172 -10.70 9.03 -0.45
CA ASN A 172 -11.52 9.54 -1.56
C ASN A 172 -10.74 10.11 -2.74
N GLY A 173 -9.50 9.65 -2.95
CA GLY A 173 -8.77 9.98 -4.17
C GLY A 173 -8.18 11.38 -4.13
N ASP A 174 -7.75 11.83 -2.95
CA ASP A 174 -7.30 13.20 -2.74
C ASP A 174 -5.87 13.42 -3.28
N GLY A 175 -5.16 12.35 -3.60
CA GLY A 175 -3.92 12.34 -4.36
C GLY A 175 -2.70 12.17 -3.47
N ALA A 176 -1.54 12.10 -4.13
CA ALA A 176 -0.32 11.54 -3.53
C ALA A 176 0.19 12.20 -2.25
N TYR A 177 -0.21 13.45 -1.97
CA TYR A 177 0.47 14.32 -1.01
C TYR A 177 -0.35 14.76 0.19
N LYS A 178 -1.61 14.35 0.29
CA LYS A 178 -2.50 14.66 1.41
C LYS A 178 -3.23 13.38 1.84
N GLY A 179 -4.27 13.50 2.64
CA GLY A 179 -4.96 12.32 3.15
C GLY A 179 -4.15 11.43 4.08
N ASP A 180 -4.66 10.21 4.22
CA ASP A 180 -4.23 9.17 5.15
C ASP A 180 -3.43 8.09 4.42
N PHE A 181 -3.52 8.04 3.10
CA PHE A 181 -2.66 7.27 2.22
C PHE A 181 -1.84 8.20 1.33
N ARG A 182 -0.52 8.01 1.31
CA ARG A 182 0.38 8.87 0.54
C ARG A 182 1.42 8.08 -0.20
N TRP A 183 1.93 8.66 -1.27
CA TRP A 183 2.99 8.05 -2.04
C TRP A 183 3.95 9.05 -2.66
N TYR A 184 5.15 8.57 -2.90
CA TYR A 184 6.15 9.31 -3.64
C TYR A 184 7.07 8.36 -4.40
N THR A 185 7.67 8.87 -5.47
CA THR A 185 8.54 8.12 -6.37
C THR A 185 9.98 8.64 -6.24
N PRO A 186 10.79 8.10 -5.30
CA PRO A 186 12.17 8.55 -5.13
C PRO A 186 13.07 8.27 -6.34
N SER A 187 12.74 7.26 -7.15
CA SER A 187 13.46 6.91 -8.39
C SER A 187 12.54 6.28 -9.42
N THR A 188 12.57 4.95 -9.57
CA THR A 188 11.73 4.19 -10.52
C THR A 188 10.59 3.46 -9.83
N THR A 189 10.69 3.24 -8.52
CA THR A 189 9.68 2.53 -7.75
C THR A 189 8.96 3.46 -6.78
N LYS A 190 7.71 3.15 -6.47
CA LYS A 190 6.89 3.91 -5.53
C LYS A 190 7.10 3.44 -4.11
N THR A 191 7.01 4.38 -3.18
CA THR A 191 6.87 4.13 -1.75
C THR A 191 5.47 4.52 -1.35
N TYR A 192 4.74 3.60 -0.71
CA TYR A 192 3.40 3.81 -0.17
C TYR A 192 3.44 3.91 1.33
N MET A 193 2.61 4.81 1.88
CA MET A 193 2.56 5.09 3.30
C MET A 193 1.12 5.24 3.76
N LEU A 194 0.77 4.52 4.81
CA LEU A 194 -0.55 4.58 5.46
C LEU A 194 -0.40 5.18 6.85
N LYS A 195 -1.10 6.27 7.11
CA LYS A 195 -1.18 6.90 8.43
C LYS A 195 -1.86 5.93 9.40
N TYR A 196 -1.23 5.69 10.55
CA TYR A 196 -1.70 4.66 11.48
C TYR A 196 -2.16 5.24 12.81
N ILE A 197 -1.22 5.58 13.71
CA ILE A 197 -1.52 6.03 15.07
C ILE A 197 -0.80 7.35 15.37
N PRO A 198 -1.42 8.33 16.06
CA PRO A 198 -0.71 9.51 16.54
C PRO A 198 0.38 9.13 17.54
N ILE A 199 1.45 9.92 17.56
CA ILE A 199 2.54 9.79 18.52
C ILE A 199 2.86 11.15 19.14
N ASP A 200 3.29 11.12 20.38
CA ASP A 200 3.90 12.27 21.04
C ASP A 200 5.35 12.41 20.55
N TYR A 201 5.74 13.63 20.19
CA TYR A 201 7.05 13.95 19.64
C TYR A 201 7.81 14.96 20.49
#